data_AF-A0A924QDZ0-F1
#
_entry.id   AF-A0A924QDZ0-F1
#
_cell.length_a   1.000
_cell.length_b   1.000
_cell.length_c   1.000
_cell.angle_alpha   90.00
_cell.angle_beta   90.00
_cell.angle_gamma   90.00
#
_symmetry.space_group_name_H-M   'P 1'
#
loop_
_entity.id
_entity.type
_entity.pdbx_description
1 polymer ?
#
loop_
_entity_poly.entity_id
_entity_poly.type
_entity_poly.pdbx_seq_one_letter_code
_entity_poly.pdbx_strand_id
1 'polypeptide(L)'
;MNLLFIADPLEGFNTTKDTTFVMMREAASRGYSLMACEPKDLMWQRGGKVTAYVREITLTGDPQNWFDAKQQAPNEIPVVLADVGAVLMRKDPPFDSEYFYATHLLEQAEREGAHVFNKPSALR
;
A
#
# COMPACT_ATOMS: atom_id res chain seq x y z
N MET A 1 0.93 -8.62 12.38
CA MET A 1 0.46 -8.73 10.98
C MET A 1 0.99 -7.53 10.21
N ASN A 2 1.37 -7.68 8.95
CA ASN A 2 1.85 -6.57 8.12
C ASN A 2 0.72 -6.14 7.16
N LEU A 3 0.42 -4.85 7.14
CA LEU A 3 -0.56 -4.25 6.24
C LEU A 3 0.15 -3.40 5.19
N LEU A 4 -0.18 -3.64 3.92
CA LEU A 4 0.32 -2.84 2.81
C LEU A 4 -0.75 -1.83 2.36
N PHE A 5 -0.42 -0.55 2.38
CA PHE A 5 -1.24 0.52 1.82
C PHE A 5 -0.65 0.95 0.48
N ILE A 6 -1.43 0.80 -0.59
CA ILE A 6 -1.09 1.30 -1.92
C ILE A 6 -1.84 2.61 -2.11
N ALA A 7 -1.15 3.74 -2.04
CA ALA A 7 -1.77 5.06 -2.00
C ALA A 7 -0.93 6.11 -2.74
N ASP A 8 -1.44 7.35 -2.78
CA ASP A 8 -0.66 8.51 -3.22
C ASP A 8 0.51 8.79 -2.25
N PRO A 9 1.49 9.64 -2.63
CA PRO A 9 2.64 9.95 -1.79
C PRO A 9 2.23 10.42 -0.38
N LEU A 10 2.68 9.68 0.64
CA LEU A 10 2.34 9.96 2.05
C LEU A 10 2.77 11.36 2.49
N GLU A 11 3.85 11.87 1.92
CA GLU A 11 4.36 13.22 2.12
C GLU A 11 3.28 14.30 1.86
N GLY A 12 2.32 14.03 0.97
CA GLY A 12 1.23 14.94 0.63
C GLY A 12 -0.04 14.77 1.47
N PHE A 13 -0.09 13.82 2.40
CA PHE A 13 -1.32 13.51 3.14
C PHE A 13 -1.72 14.64 4.09
N ASN A 14 -3.02 14.94 4.12
CA ASN A 14 -3.61 15.76 5.16
C ASN A 14 -4.12 14.87 6.31
N THR A 15 -3.30 14.70 7.35
CA THR A 15 -3.59 13.84 8.51
C THR A 15 -4.89 14.17 9.25
N THR A 16 -5.46 15.36 9.06
CA THR A 16 -6.74 15.76 9.68
C THR A 16 -7.98 15.31 8.90
N LYS A 17 -7.86 15.03 7.61
CA LYS A 17 -8.99 14.72 6.71
C LYS A 17 -8.86 13.38 6.01
N ASP A 18 -7.65 12.83 5.95
CA ASP A 18 -7.35 11.63 5.21
C ASP A 18 -7.82 10.37 5.97
N THR A 19 -8.75 9.64 5.37
CA THR A 19 -9.28 8.41 5.97
C THR A 19 -8.29 7.24 5.90
N THR A 20 -7.36 7.25 4.95
CA THR A 20 -6.25 6.28 4.87
C THR A 20 -5.32 6.45 6.07
N PHE A 21 -5.00 7.69 6.46
CA PHE A 21 -4.25 7.95 7.71
C PHE A 21 -4.99 7.43 8.94
N VAL A 22 -6.31 7.64 9.03
CA VAL A 22 -7.12 7.12 10.15
C VAL A 22 -7.05 5.58 10.23
N MET A 23 -7.10 4.89 9.08
CA MET A 23 -6.93 3.44 9.00
C MET A 23 -5.53 2.99 9.46
N MET A 24 -4.47 3.68 9.02
CA MET A 24 -3.09 3.41 9.44
C MET A 24 -2.93 3.57 10.94
N ARG A 25 -3.50 4.63 11.52
CA ARG A 25 -3.45 4.89 12.97
C ARG A 25 -4.11 3.78 13.78
N GLU A 26 -5.27 3.31 13.34
CA GLU A 26 -5.96 2.21 14.00
C GLU A 26 -5.25 0.86 13.80
N ALA A 27 -4.62 0.64 12.66
CA ALA A 27 -3.78 -0.54 12.47
C ALA A 27 -2.55 -0.52 13.40
N ALA A 28 -1.88 0.62 13.52
CA ALA A 28 -0.76 0.80 14.44
C ALA A 28 -1.18 0.62 15.91
N SER A 29 -2.34 1.13 16.32
CA SER A 29 -2.85 0.96 17.70
C SER A 29 -3.08 -0.51 18.08
N ARG A 30 -3.36 -1.36 17.09
CA ARG A 30 -3.49 -2.82 17.24
C ARG A 30 -2.17 -3.59 17.15
N GLY A 31 -1.03 -2.89 17.01
CA GLY A 31 0.29 -3.50 16.89
C GLY A 31 0.58 -4.12 15.52
N TYR A 32 -0.10 -3.67 14.46
CA TYR A 32 0.22 -4.09 13.09
C TYR A 32 1.36 -3.25 12.52
N SER A 33 2.23 -3.90 11.74
CA SER A 33 3.28 -3.24 10.98
C SER A 33 2.67 -2.59 9.75
N LEU A 34 3.06 -1.36 9.46
CA LEU A 34 2.59 -0.59 8.32
C LEU A 34 3.65 -0.58 7.21
N MET A 35 3.23 -0.94 6.01
CA MET A 35 4.00 -0.79 4.79
C MET A 35 3.22 0.10 3.83
N ALA A 36 3.93 0.91 3.06
CA ALA A 36 3.33 1.76 2.05
C ALA A 36 4.13 1.73 0.75
N CYS A 37 3.42 1.84 -0.36
CA CYS A 37 3.99 2.09 -1.68
C CYS A 37 2.99 2.87 -2.55
N GLU A 38 3.46 3.36 -3.69
CA GLU A 38 2.61 3.90 -4.74
C GLU A 38 2.25 2.78 -5.74
N PRO A 39 1.21 2.97 -6.60
CA PRO A 39 0.87 1.95 -7.60
C PRO A 39 2.00 1.66 -8.59
N LYS A 40 2.81 2.67 -8.92
CA LYS A 40 3.98 2.53 -9.81
C LYS A 40 5.04 1.55 -9.27
N ASP A 41 5.03 1.28 -7.97
CA ASP A 41 5.98 0.39 -7.31
C ASP A 41 5.54 -1.08 -7.35
N LEU A 42 4.32 -1.35 -7.85
CA LEU A 42 3.85 -2.70 -8.13
C LEU A 42 4.59 -3.29 -9.33
N MET A 43 5.02 -4.54 -9.19
CA MET A 43 5.69 -5.27 -10.27
C MET A 43 5.18 -6.70 -10.37
N TRP A 44 5.22 -7.21 -11.59
CA TRP A 44 5.03 -8.63 -11.85
C TRP A 44 6.00 -9.11 -12.92
N GLN A 45 6.83 -10.08 -12.55
CA GLN A 45 7.82 -10.67 -13.44
C GLN A 45 7.34 -12.04 -13.91
N ARG A 46 7.70 -12.40 -15.14
CA ARG A 46 7.30 -13.68 -15.73
C ARG A 46 7.79 -14.85 -14.86
N GLY A 47 6.86 -15.70 -14.44
CA GLY A 47 7.16 -16.85 -13.58
C GLY A 47 7.31 -16.52 -12.09
N GLY A 48 7.13 -15.25 -11.71
CA GLY A 48 7.13 -14.79 -10.32
C GLY A 48 5.72 -14.50 -9.80
N LYS A 49 5.67 -14.16 -8.51
CA LYS A 49 4.48 -13.58 -7.85
C LYS A 49 4.46 -12.06 -8.01
N VAL A 50 3.32 -11.46 -7.77
CA VAL A 50 3.19 -10.00 -7.71
C VAL A 50 3.92 -9.46 -6.48
N THR A 51 4.82 -8.51 -6.70
CA THR A 51 5.60 -7.85 -5.66
C THR A 51 5.36 -6.35 -5.67
N ALA A 52 5.72 -5.68 -4.57
CA ALA A 52 5.83 -4.23 -4.51
C ALA A 52 7.17 -3.85 -3.88
N TYR A 53 7.76 -2.74 -4.31
CA TYR A 53 8.79 -2.06 -3.54
C TYR A 53 8.12 -1.20 -2.49
N VAL A 54 8.37 -1.48 -1.22
CA VAL A 54 7.67 -0.83 -0.11
C VAL A 54 8.64 -0.14 0.83
N ARG A 55 8.11 0.86 1.53
CA ARG A 55 8.69 1.41 2.76
C ARG A 55 7.89 0.94 3.96
N GLU A 56 8.60 0.51 4.99
CA GLU A 56 8.02 0.32 6.32
C GLU A 56 7.90 1.68 7.00
N ILE A 57 6.71 1.99 7.50
CA ILE A 57 6.42 3.28 8.13
C ILE A 57 6.05 3.11 9.60
N THR A 58 6.43 4.08 10.41
CA THR A 58 6.00 4.22 11.81
C THR A 58 5.33 5.57 11.98
N LEU A 59 4.18 5.61 12.64
CA LEU A 59 3.49 6.87 12.91
C LEU A 59 4.12 7.53 14.15
N THR A 60 4.51 8.79 14.03
CA THR A 60 5.22 9.52 15.09
C THR A 60 4.27 10.13 16.12
N GLY A 61 3.03 10.44 15.70
CA GLY A 61 2.06 11.22 16.47
C GLY A 61 2.19 12.75 16.30
N ASP A 62 3.21 13.24 15.58
CA ASP A 62 3.40 14.66 15.28
C ASP A 62 2.57 15.07 14.03
N PRO A 63 1.77 16.16 14.05
CA PRO A 63 1.02 16.59 12.89
C PRO A 63 1.87 17.02 11.67
N GLN A 64 3.07 17.54 11.89
CA GLN A 64 3.97 18.02 10.82
C GLN A 64 4.82 16.88 10.24
N ASN A 65 5.44 16.09 11.12
CA ASN A 65 6.27 14.94 10.74
C ASN A 65 5.58 13.65 11.12
N TRP A 66 4.44 13.35 10.49
CA TRP A 66 3.48 12.37 10.99
C TRP A 66 3.89 10.90 10.83
N PHE A 67 4.89 10.63 9.99
CA PHE A 67 5.46 9.30 9.83
C PHE A 67 6.98 9.35 9.66
N ASP A 68 7.63 8.27 10.08
CA ASP A 68 9.01 7.93 9.73
C ASP A 68 9.00 6.72 8.81
N ALA A 69 9.78 6.78 7.74
CA ALA A 69 10.00 5.64 6.84
C ALA A 69 11.38 5.03 7.10
N LYS A 70 11.45 3.71 7.30
CA LYS A 70 12.73 2.99 7.47
C LYS A 70 13.55 2.99 6.18
N GLN A 71 12.88 2.99 5.04
CA GLN A 71 13.47 3.08 3.71
C GLN A 71 13.12 4.42 3.08
N GLN A 72 14.04 4.97 2.31
CA GLN A 72 13.83 6.12 1.42
C GLN A 72 14.30 5.76 0.03
N ALA A 73 13.67 6.34 -1.00
CA ALA A 73 14.04 6.13 -2.38
C ALA A 73 15.55 6.34 -2.60
N PRO A 74 16.25 5.42 -3.30
CA PRO A 74 15.76 4.23 -4.01
C PRO A 74 15.95 2.90 -3.23
N ASN A 75 15.92 2.93 -1.89
CA ASN A 75 16.23 1.77 -1.03
C ASN A 75 14.99 1.03 -0.50
N GLU A 76 13.86 1.15 -1.17
CA GLU A 76 12.66 0.38 -0.88
C GLU A 76 12.93 -1.13 -0.97
N ILE A 77 12.21 -1.92 -0.18
CA ILE A 77 12.40 -3.38 -0.12
C ILE A 77 11.32 -4.10 -0.94
N PRO A 78 11.67 -5.15 -1.70
CA PRO A 78 10.68 -5.94 -2.42
C PRO A 78 9.90 -6.84 -1.46
N VAL A 79 8.58 -6.82 -1.55
CA VAL A 79 7.67 -7.67 -0.77
C VAL A 79 6.67 -8.36 -1.71
N VAL A 80 6.46 -9.66 -1.51
CA VAL A 80 5.42 -10.44 -2.20
C VAL A 80 4.06 -10.12 -1.59
N LEU A 81 3.09 -9.70 -2.41
CA LEU A 81 1.76 -9.29 -1.91
C LEU A 81 0.99 -10.45 -1.28
N ALA A 82 1.20 -11.68 -1.74
CA ALA A 82 0.56 -12.86 -1.15
C ALA A 82 1.04 -13.17 0.27
N ASP A 83 2.19 -12.63 0.69
CA ASP A 83 2.79 -12.90 1.99
C ASP A 83 2.45 -11.82 3.03
N VAL A 84 1.77 -10.73 2.62
CA VAL A 84 1.29 -9.70 3.54
C VAL A 84 -0.08 -10.07 4.10
N GLY A 85 -0.41 -9.53 5.28
CA GLY A 85 -1.67 -9.84 5.95
C GLY A 85 -2.89 -9.28 5.22
N ALA A 86 -2.79 -8.04 4.73
CA ALA A 86 -3.75 -7.46 3.80
C ALA A 86 -3.11 -6.35 2.96
N VAL A 87 -3.69 -6.14 1.77
CA VAL A 87 -3.35 -5.08 0.82
C VAL A 87 -4.56 -4.15 0.70
N LEU A 88 -4.36 -2.86 0.95
CA LEU A 88 -5.39 -1.83 0.84
C LEU A 88 -5.08 -0.93 -0.36
N MET A 89 -5.93 -0.97 -1.39
CA MET A 89 -5.85 -0.05 -2.53
C MET A 89 -6.58 1.25 -2.17
N ARG A 90 -5.80 2.30 -1.92
CA ARG A 90 -6.21 3.59 -1.35
C ARG A 90 -5.70 4.79 -2.13
N LYS A 91 -5.33 4.60 -3.40
CA LYS A 91 -5.10 5.70 -4.33
C LYS A 91 -6.41 6.46 -4.58
N ASP A 92 -6.34 7.79 -4.53
CA ASP A 92 -7.47 8.65 -4.83
C ASP A 92 -7.77 8.67 -6.34
N PRO A 93 -9.01 8.99 -6.74
CA PRO A 93 -9.34 9.25 -8.14
C PRO A 93 -8.43 10.33 -8.77
N PRO A 94 -8.20 10.30 -10.09
CA PRO A 94 -9.04 9.66 -11.11
C PRO A 94 -8.74 8.17 -11.34
N PHE A 95 -9.70 7.50 -11.99
CA PHE A 95 -9.46 6.18 -12.56
C PHE A 95 -8.68 6.32 -13.88
N ASP A 96 -7.36 6.35 -13.78
CA ASP A 96 -6.43 6.48 -14.91
C ASP A 96 -5.82 5.13 -15.31
N SER A 97 -4.92 5.14 -16.31
CA SER A 97 -4.24 3.93 -16.78
C SER A 97 -3.41 3.27 -15.68
N GLU A 98 -2.77 4.06 -14.81
CA GLU A 98 -1.97 3.52 -13.71
C GLU A 98 -2.87 2.75 -12.72
N TYR A 99 -4.01 3.33 -12.34
CA TYR A 99 -5.02 2.68 -11.52
C TYR A 99 -5.56 1.41 -12.19
N PHE A 100 -5.87 1.47 -13.49
CA PHE A 100 -6.37 0.33 -14.27
C PHE A 100 -5.37 -0.84 -14.31
N TYR A 101 -4.07 -0.56 -14.49
CA TYR A 101 -3.05 -1.61 -14.46
C TYR A 101 -2.80 -2.13 -13.05
N ALA A 102 -2.77 -1.26 -12.04
CA ALA A 102 -2.64 -1.66 -10.65
C ALA A 102 -3.74 -2.66 -10.25
N THR A 103 -4.99 -2.40 -10.66
CA THR A 103 -6.09 -3.34 -10.40
C THR A 103 -5.89 -4.71 -11.08
N HIS A 104 -5.11 -4.83 -12.16
CA HIS A 104 -4.85 -6.13 -12.82
C HIS A 104 -3.78 -6.91 -12.07
N LEU A 105 -2.73 -6.20 -11.64
CA LEU A 105 -1.69 -6.77 -10.77
C LEU A 105 -2.29 -7.23 -9.44
N LEU A 106 -3.18 -6.43 -8.85
CA LEU A 106 -3.85 -6.80 -7.62
C LEU A 106 -4.82 -7.98 -7.77
N GLU A 107 -5.52 -8.10 -8.91
CA GLU A 107 -6.34 -9.27 -9.19
C GLU A 107 -5.48 -10.53 -9.32
N GLN A 108 -4.30 -10.41 -9.94
CA GLN A 108 -3.34 -11.50 -10.01
C GLN A 108 -2.77 -11.85 -8.62
N ALA A 109 -2.48 -10.86 -7.78
CA ALA A 109 -2.05 -11.08 -6.40
C ALA A 109 -3.14 -11.79 -5.56
N GLU A 110 -4.41 -11.45 -5.76
CA GLU A 110 -5.55 -12.13 -5.12
C GLU A 110 -5.58 -13.62 -5.51
N ARG A 111 -5.35 -13.96 -6.79
CA ARG A 111 -5.22 -15.35 -7.25
C ARG A 111 -4.03 -16.09 -6.64
N GLU A 112 -2.98 -15.35 -6.26
CA GLU A 112 -1.79 -15.88 -5.59
C GLU A 112 -1.96 -16.00 -4.06
N GLY A 113 -3.09 -15.58 -3.51
CA GLY A 113 -3.45 -15.70 -2.10
C GLY A 113 -3.44 -14.39 -1.30
N ALA A 114 -3.19 -13.24 -1.94
CA ALA A 114 -3.22 -11.94 -1.25
C ALA A 114 -4.65 -11.55 -0.85
N HIS A 115 -4.82 -10.98 0.34
CA HIS A 115 -6.09 -10.41 0.78
C HIS A 115 -6.17 -8.93 0.37
N VAL A 116 -6.81 -8.65 -0.76
CA VAL A 116 -6.89 -7.30 -1.33
C VAL A 116 -8.23 -6.62 -1.02
N PHE A 117 -8.17 -5.38 -0.54
CA PHE A 117 -9.33 -4.57 -0.20
C PHE A 117 -9.29 -3.21 -0.92
N ASN A 118 -10.31 -2.83 -1.70
CA ASN A 118 -11.46 -3.63 -2.12
C ASN A 118 -11.08 -4.66 -3.20
N LYS A 119 -12.01 -5.57 -3.50
CA LYS A 119 -11.83 -6.57 -4.56
C LYS A 119 -11.47 -5.90 -5.90
N PRO A 120 -10.32 -6.20 -6.52
CA PRO A 120 -9.85 -5.48 -7.71
C PRO A 120 -10.81 -5.55 -8.90
N SER A 121 -11.48 -6.69 -9.09
CA SER A 121 -12.47 -6.88 -10.15
C SER A 121 -13.77 -6.10 -9.96
N ALA A 122 -13.99 -5.47 -8.79
CA ALA A 122 -15.15 -4.62 -8.52
C ALA A 122 -14.84 -3.13 -8.73
N LEU A 123 -13.57 -2.78 -8.96
CA LEU A 123 -13.10 -1.42 -9.24
C LEU A 123 -13.07 -1.13 -10.76
N ARG A 124 -13.42 -2.12 -11.58
CA ARG A 124 -13.48 -2.12 -13.05
C ARG A 124 -14.74 -2.83 -13.51
#